data_AF-A0A1H8KPH7-F1
#
_entry.id   AF-A0A1H8KPH7-F1
#
_cell.length_a   1.000
_cell.length_b   1.000
_cell.length_c   1.000
_cell.angle_alpha   90.00
_cell.angle_beta   90.00
_cell.angle_gamma   90.00
#
_symmetry.space_group_name_H-M   'P 1'
#
loop_
_entity.id
_entity.type
_entity.pdbx_description
1 polymer ?
#
loop_
_entity_poly.entity_id
_entity_poly.type
_entity_poly.pdbx_seq_one_letter_code
_entity_poly.pdbx_strand_id
1 'polypeptide(L)' 'ITFVPFDLDAIIPEMLTERDKKDLNEYHAKVYEMVSPGLNEEEKEWLKKYTRAI' A
#
# COMPACT_ATOMS: atom_id res chain seq x y z
N ILE A 1 11.65 -2.34 -11.49
CA ILE A 1 10.67 -1.62 -10.66
C ILE A 1 10.42 -2.47 -9.43
N THR A 2 10.36 -1.87 -8.23
CA THR A 2 10.19 -2.57 -6.95
C THR A 2 8.73 -2.49 -6.51
N PHE A 3 8.15 -3.59 -6.03
CA PHE A 3 6.78 -3.65 -5.49
C PHE A 3 6.82 -3.97 -4.00
N VAL A 4 7.00 -2.94 -3.17
CA VAL A 4 7.04 -3.02 -1.71
C VAL A 4 6.18 -1.88 -1.15
N PRO A 5 5.31 -2.12 -0.15
CA PRO A 5 4.46 -1.07 0.41
C PRO A 5 5.31 -0.01 1.11
N PHE A 6 4.95 1.26 0.93
CA PHE A 6 5.38 2.32 1.85
C PHE A 6 4.77 2.10 3.24
N ASP A 7 5.57 2.39 4.28
CA ASP A 7 5.12 2.28 5.67
C ASP A 7 4.13 3.41 6.00
N LEU A 8 2.87 3.05 6.21
CA LEU A 8 1.80 3.98 6.56
C LEU A 8 2.00 4.60 7.94
N ASP A 9 2.72 3.93 8.85
CA ASP A 9 2.97 4.45 10.20
C ASP A 9 3.97 5.64 10.18
N ALA A 10 4.72 5.78 9.08
CA ALA A 10 5.65 6.88 8.85
C ALA A 10 5.06 8.04 8.01
N ILE A 11 3.78 7.96 7.63
CA ILE A 11 3.10 8.97 6.82
C ILE A 11 2.18 9.81 7.70
N ILE A 12 2.25 11.13 7.54
CA ILE A 12 1.32 12.09 8.15
C ILE A 12 0.32 12.50 7.05
N PRO A 13 -0.91 11.94 7.00
CA PRO A 13 -1.84 12.14 5.87
C PRO A 13 -2.24 13.60 5.66
N GLU A 14 -2.20 14.41 6.71
CA GLU A 14 -2.50 15.84 6.67
C GLU A 14 -1.45 16.66 5.92
N MET A 15 -0.24 16.11 5.73
CA MET A 15 0.83 16.74 4.94
C MET A 15 0.78 16.39 3.46
N LEU A 16 -0.06 15.43 3.06
CA LEU A 16 -0.18 15.00 1.66
C LEU A 16 -1.20 15.85 0.91
N THR A 17 -0.88 16.20 -0.33
CA THR A 17 -1.88 16.73 -1.25
C THR A 17 -2.84 15.61 -1.67
N GLU A 18 -4.01 15.98 -2.19
CA GLU A 18 -4.97 15.00 -2.73
C GLU A 18 -4.37 14.17 -3.88
N ARG A 19 -3.44 14.75 -4.62
CA ARG A 19 -2.69 14.02 -5.65
C ARG A 19 -1.75 12.99 -5.01
N ASP A 20 -1.00 13.36 -3.98
CA ASP A 20 -0.06 12.43 -3.33
C ASP A 20 -0.81 11.24 -2.71
N LYS A 21 -1.97 11.49 -2.07
CA LYS A 21 -2.83 10.42 -1.55
C LYS A 21 -3.31 9.50 -2.67
N LYS A 22 -3.77 10.07 -3.78
CA LYS A 22 -4.19 9.29 -4.95
C LYS A 22 -3.05 8.42 -5.48
N ASP A 23 -1.87 9.01 -5.70
CA ASP A 23 -0.71 8.31 -6.25
C ASP A 23 -0.24 7.20 -5.29
N LEU A 24 -0.27 7.43 -3.97
CA LEU A 24 0.03 6.43 -2.94
C LEU A 24 -0.97 5.27 -2.97
N ASN A 25 -2.27 5.58 -3.00
CA ASN A 25 -3.35 4.59 -2.97
C ASN A 25 -3.34 3.72 -4.24
N GLU A 26 -3.11 4.31 -5.41
CA GLU A 26 -2.94 3.58 -6.68
C GLU A 26 -1.70 2.69 -6.67
N TYR A 27 -0.57 3.19 -6.14
CA TYR A 27 0.64 2.40 -6.00
C TYR A 27 0.45 1.21 -5.04
N HIS A 28 -0.13 1.43 -3.87
CA HIS A 28 -0.42 0.39 -2.87
C HIS A 28 -1.38 -0.68 -3.41
N ALA A 29 -2.41 -0.30 -4.17
CA ALA A 29 -3.28 -1.25 -4.86
C ALA A 29 -2.49 -2.15 -5.83
N LYS A 30 -1.56 -1.56 -6.58
CA LYS A 30 -0.69 -2.31 -7.50
C LYS A 30 0.30 -3.21 -6.77
N VAL A 31 0.84 -2.79 -5.63
CA VAL A 31 1.68 -3.64 -4.77
C VAL A 31 0.89 -4.87 -4.32
N TYR A 32 -0.34 -4.69 -3.85
CA TYR A 32 -1.18 -5.81 -3.44
C TYR A 32 -1.46 -6.78 -4.60
N GLU A 33 -1.84 -6.26 -5.78
CA GLU A 33 -2.09 -7.06 -6.97
C GLU A 33 -0.87 -7.91 -7.37
N MET A 34 0.32 -7.31 -7.37
CA MET A 34 1.54 -7.96 -7.85
C MET A 34 2.12 -8.96 -6.83
N VAL A 35 1.99 -8.69 -5.52
CA VAL A 35 2.66 -9.47 -4.47
C VAL A 35 1.73 -10.54 -3.89
N SER A 36 0.44 -10.26 -3.70
CA SER A 36 -0.50 -11.18 -3.04
C SER A 36 -0.59 -12.59 -3.65
N PRO A 37 -0.41 -12.84 -4.97
CA PRO A 37 -0.48 -14.19 -5.50
C PRO A 37 0.61 -15.14 -4.95
N GLY A 38 1.73 -14.60 -4.48
CA GLY A 38 2.83 -15.36 -3.89
C GLY A 38 2.73 -15.58 -2.38
N LEU A 39 1.67 -15.07 -1.73
CA LEU A 39 1.53 -15.04 -0.28
C LEU A 39 0.49 -16.03 0.24
N ASN A 40 0.69 -16.47 1.47
CA ASN A 40 -0.32 -17.22 2.22
C ASN A 40 -1.42 -16.27 2.76
N GLU A 41 -2.44 -16.81 3.43
CA GLU A 41 -3.59 -16.03 3.89
C GLU A 41 -3.23 -14.97 4.95
N GLU A 42 -2.37 -15.33 5.91
CA GLU A 42 -1.92 -14.41 6.96
C GLU A 42 -1.12 -13.24 6.37
N GLU A 43 -0.21 -13.56 5.44
CA GLU A 43 0.61 -12.58 4.74
C GLU A 43 -0.24 -11.67 3.84
N LYS A 44 -1.28 -12.20 3.19
CA LYS A 44 -2.23 -11.40 2.39
C LYS A 44 -2.99 -10.41 3.26
N GLU A 45 -3.51 -10.86 4.40
CA GLU A 45 -4.24 -9.96 5.31
C GLU A 45 -3.31 -8.90 5.91
N TRP A 46 -2.04 -9.25 6.21
CA TRP A 46 -1.03 -8.27 6.59
C TRP A 46 -0.78 -7.26 5.47
N LEU A 47 -0.56 -7.72 4.24
CA LEU A 47 -0.26 -6.84 3.10
C LEU A 47 -1.45 -5.92 2.82
N LYS A 48 -2.68 -6.45 2.82
CA LYS A 48 -3.92 -5.70 2.62
C LYS A 48 -4.09 -4.57 3.63
N LYS A 49 -3.74 -4.82 4.89
CA LYS A 49 -3.75 -3.78 5.94
C LYS A 49 -2.74 -2.67 5.65
N TYR A 50 -1.54 -3.02 5.18
CA TYR A 50 -0.47 -2.07 4.90
C TYR A 50 -0.56 -1.39 3.52
N THR A 51 -1.38 -1.91 2.62
CA THR A 51 -1.69 -1.30 1.32
C THR A 51 -3.11 -0.70 1.27
N ARG A 52 -3.71 -0.41 2.43
CA ARG A 52 -5.03 0.23 2.50
C ARG A 52 -4.95 1.66 2.03
N ALA A 53 -6.04 2.17 1.47
CA ALA A 53 -6.14 3.58 1.12
C ALA A 53 -6.14 4.48 2.37
N ILE A 54 -5.49 5.63 2.28
CA ILE A 54 -5.47 6.70 3.30
C ILE A 54 -5.90 8.05 2.71
#